data_AF-A0A395IJW7-F1
#
_entry.id   AF-A0A395IJW7-F1
#
_cell.length_a   1.000
_cell.length_b   1.000
_cell.length_c   1.000
_cell.angle_alpha   90.00
_cell.angle_beta   90.00
_cell.angle_gamma   90.00
#
_symmetry.space_group_name_H-M   'P 1'
#
loop_
_entity.id
_entity.type
_entity.pdbx_description
1 polymer ?
#
loop_
_entity_poly.entity_id
_entity_poly.type
_entity_poly.pdbx_seq_one_letter_code
_entity_poly.pdbx_strand_id
1 'polypeptide(L)'
;MGMEKWDEIYYEAASFAWNDTQTAGFDTITKIFPRLYPSTTLAGFRISSREYRADAQIQTDRLAEKDRRMEIARGFRPSVVLLAMAGVMTYGFWKVGKGIREQNELAREKMWSRIHLIPLLTAETDRDLVRRHWADLKREKELLGSETSPYNSDRYVRPTYAVTPIQVTKD
;
A
#
# COMPACT_ATOMS: atom_id res chain seq x y z
N MET A 1 -10.88 -15.98 56.59
CA MET A 1 -9.83 -16.92 57.02
C MET A 1 -8.84 -16.97 55.86
N GLY A 2 -7.91 -16.01 55.89
CA GLY A 2 -7.14 -15.57 54.73
C GLY A 2 -5.95 -16.47 54.41
N MET A 3 -5.46 -16.31 53.18
CA MET A 3 -4.45 -17.08 52.45
C MET A 3 -3.08 -17.30 53.13
N GLU A 4 -2.88 -16.93 54.40
CA GLU A 4 -1.55 -16.96 55.03
C GLU A 4 -1.16 -18.34 55.57
N LYS A 5 -2.13 -19.22 55.90
CA LYS A 5 -1.82 -20.56 56.45
C LYS A 5 -1.37 -21.59 55.40
N TRP A 6 -1.70 -21.37 54.13
CA TRP A 6 -1.31 -22.28 53.04
C TRP A 6 0.15 -22.08 52.63
N ASP A 7 0.65 -20.84 52.71
CA ASP A 7 2.02 -20.54 52.31
C ASP A 7 3.04 -21.12 53.31
N GLU A 8 2.76 -21.12 54.62
CA GLU A 8 3.65 -21.74 55.62
C GLU A 8 3.84 -23.25 55.40
N ILE A 9 2.78 -23.98 55.03
CA ILE A 9 2.84 -25.43 54.77
C ILE A 9 3.64 -25.73 53.49
N TYR A 10 3.51 -24.89 52.45
CA TYR A 10 4.28 -25.05 51.21
C TYR A 10 5.77 -24.77 51.41
N TYR A 11 6.14 -23.79 52.25
CA TYR A 11 7.55 -23.51 52.54
C TYR A 11 8.18 -24.51 53.54
N GLU A 12 7.40 -25.07 54.47
CA GLU A 12 7.90 -26.11 55.40
C GLU A 12 8.07 -27.47 54.69
N ALA A 13 7.15 -27.84 53.79
CA ALA A 13 7.28 -29.06 52.97
C ALA A 13 8.40 -28.96 51.90
N ALA A 14 8.59 -27.78 51.29
CA ALA A 14 9.65 -27.57 50.30
C ALA A 14 11.06 -27.51 50.92
N SER A 15 11.18 -27.06 52.18
CA SER A 15 12.47 -27.04 52.88
C SER A 15 12.86 -28.40 53.45
N PHE A 16 11.90 -29.27 53.81
CA PHE A 16 12.16 -30.64 54.23
C PHE A 16 12.54 -31.56 53.05
N ALA A 17 11.89 -31.41 51.89
CA ALA A 17 12.16 -32.24 50.71
C ALA A 17 13.50 -31.92 49.98
N TRP A 18 14.14 -30.80 50.29
CA TRP A 18 15.36 -30.36 49.59
C TRP A 18 16.66 -30.57 50.38
N ASN A 19 16.60 -30.98 51.65
CA ASN A 19 17.81 -31.17 52.47
C ASN A 19 18.38 -32.60 52.49
N ASP A 20 17.58 -33.64 52.20
CA ASP A 20 18.03 -35.03 52.35
C ASP A 20 18.44 -35.74 51.04
N THR A 21 18.29 -35.11 49.87
CA THR A 21 18.59 -35.77 48.57
C THR A 21 19.83 -35.24 47.84
N GLN A 22 20.45 -34.13 48.26
CA GLN A 22 21.63 -33.60 47.55
C GLN A 22 22.99 -34.04 48.08
N THR A 23 23.07 -34.62 49.29
CA THR A 23 24.35 -35.12 49.82
C THR A 23 24.67 -36.56 49.42
N ALA A 24 23.68 -37.35 48.97
CA ALA A 24 23.87 -38.75 48.57
C ALA A 24 23.97 -39.00 47.05
N GLY A 25 23.55 -38.05 46.20
CA GLY A 25 23.49 -38.23 44.74
C GLY A 25 24.70 -37.69 43.96
N PHE A 26 25.49 -36.78 44.52
CA PHE A 26 26.62 -36.16 43.83
C PHE A 26 27.91 -36.99 43.86
N ASP A 27 27.99 -37.99 44.75
CA ASP A 27 29.23 -38.76 44.99
C ASP A 27 29.33 -40.05 44.14
N THR A 28 28.27 -40.40 43.41
CA THR A 28 28.23 -41.58 42.53
C THR A 28 28.58 -41.24 41.07
N ILE A 29 28.19 -40.05 40.60
CA ILE A 29 28.39 -39.62 39.20
C ILE A 29 29.86 -39.23 38.95
N THR A 30 30.57 -38.76 39.98
CA THR A 30 31.99 -38.41 39.92
C THR A 30 32.93 -39.62 39.84
N LYS A 31 32.47 -40.83 40.18
CA LYS A 31 33.28 -42.07 40.12
C LYS A 31 33.28 -42.76 38.75
N ILE A 32 32.32 -42.46 37.87
CA ILE A 32 32.12 -43.19 36.60
C ILE A 32 32.86 -42.53 35.43
N PHE A 33 33.13 -41.21 35.47
CA PHE A 33 33.87 -40.51 34.41
C PHE A 33 34.86 -39.47 34.97
N PRO A 34 36.09 -39.87 35.35
CA PRO A 34 37.08 -38.96 35.94
C PRO A 34 37.71 -37.96 34.95
N ARG A 35 37.30 -37.95 33.67
CA ARG A 35 37.98 -37.17 32.62
C ARG A 35 37.26 -35.89 32.17
N LEU A 36 36.02 -35.64 32.62
CA LEU A 36 35.20 -34.55 32.06
C LEU A 36 34.92 -33.37 33.01
N TYR A 37 35.33 -33.44 34.29
CA TYR A 37 35.27 -32.29 35.19
C TYR A 37 36.49 -32.29 36.12
N PRO A 38 37.43 -31.35 35.99
CA PRO A 38 38.47 -31.18 37.00
C PRO A 38 37.79 -30.77 38.32
N SER A 39 38.01 -31.58 39.35
CA SER A 39 37.59 -31.31 40.72
C SER A 39 38.22 -29.99 41.20
N THR A 40 37.41 -28.95 41.35
CA THR A 40 37.82 -27.77 42.13
C THR A 40 37.62 -28.07 43.61
N THR A 41 38.53 -28.86 44.15
CA THR A 41 38.83 -28.85 45.57
C THR A 41 40.33 -28.68 45.69
N LEU A 42 40.78 -27.44 45.90
CA LEU A 42 41.98 -27.11 46.68
C LEU A 42 41.99 -25.60 46.99
N ALA A 43 42.23 -25.29 48.26
CA ALA A 43 42.46 -23.97 48.87
C ALA A 43 41.26 -23.03 49.06
N GLY A 44 40.70 -23.04 50.28
CA GLY A 44 40.47 -21.81 51.06
C GLY A 44 39.67 -20.67 50.42
N PHE A 45 38.53 -20.94 49.76
CA PHE A 45 37.64 -19.87 49.31
C PHE A 45 36.20 -20.15 49.75
N ARG A 46 35.85 -19.64 50.93
CA ARG A 46 34.46 -19.60 51.41
C ARG A 46 33.77 -18.48 50.65
N ILE A 47 33.28 -18.76 49.44
CA ILE A 47 32.53 -17.77 48.67
C ILE A 47 31.24 -17.47 49.45
N SER A 48 31.07 -16.22 49.83
CA SER A 48 29.93 -15.74 50.59
C SER A 48 28.69 -15.76 49.69
N SER A 49 27.54 -16.22 50.22
CA SER A 49 26.26 -16.21 49.48
C SER A 49 25.82 -14.81 49.02
N ARG A 50 26.42 -13.74 49.57
CA ARG A 50 26.23 -12.35 49.11
C ARG A 50 27.00 -12.04 47.83
N GLU A 51 28.16 -12.64 47.64
CA GLU A 51 29.01 -12.43 46.45
C GLU A 51 28.33 -13.07 45.24
N TYR A 52 27.87 -14.32 45.37
CA TYR A 52 27.08 -14.98 44.31
C TYR A 52 25.81 -14.22 43.90
N ARG A 53 25.10 -13.59 44.85
CA ARG A 53 23.91 -12.77 44.57
C ARG A 53 24.26 -11.45 43.88
N ALA A 54 25.34 -10.79 44.32
CA ALA A 54 25.84 -9.59 43.67
C ALA A 54 26.28 -9.88 42.22
N ASP A 55 26.99 -10.99 42.00
CA ASP A 55 27.44 -11.42 40.68
C ASP A 55 26.27 -11.76 39.75
N ALA A 56 25.22 -12.39 40.30
CA ALA A 56 23.99 -12.69 39.57
C ALA A 56 23.23 -11.42 39.15
N GLN A 57 23.11 -10.43 40.04
CA GLN A 57 22.49 -9.12 39.74
C GLN A 57 23.28 -8.36 38.64
N ILE A 58 24.62 -8.38 38.71
CA ILE A 58 25.50 -7.75 37.72
C ILE A 58 25.37 -8.44 36.34
N GLN A 59 25.06 -9.73 36.30
CA GLN A 59 24.80 -10.43 35.04
C GLN A 59 23.44 -10.08 34.45
N THR A 60 22.38 -9.99 35.26
CA THR A 60 21.06 -9.58 34.77
C THR A 60 21.07 -8.15 34.23
N ASP A 61 21.78 -7.24 34.90
CA ASP A 61 21.91 -5.85 34.46
C ASP A 61 22.72 -5.73 33.16
N ARG A 62 23.77 -6.56 33.00
CA ARG A 62 24.54 -6.68 31.75
C ARG A 62 23.72 -7.23 30.59
N LEU A 63 22.84 -8.20 30.82
CA LEU A 63 21.96 -8.76 29.79
C LEU A 63 20.89 -7.74 29.37
N ALA A 64 20.27 -7.06 30.35
CA ALA A 64 19.31 -5.98 30.10
C ALA A 64 19.95 -4.80 29.34
N GLU A 65 21.23 -4.52 29.56
CA GLU A 65 21.98 -3.52 28.79
C GLU A 65 22.31 -3.97 27.37
N LYS A 66 22.66 -5.25 27.19
CA LYS A 66 22.99 -5.85 25.89
C LYS A 66 21.78 -5.89 24.93
N ASP A 67 20.58 -6.10 25.45
CA ASP A 67 19.34 -6.13 24.65
C ASP A 67 18.90 -4.74 24.15
N ARG A 68 19.34 -3.64 24.80
CA ARG A 68 19.01 -2.26 24.39
C ARG A 68 19.68 -1.81 23.09
N ARG A 69 20.61 -2.59 22.53
CA ARG A 69 21.43 -2.22 21.36
C ARG A 69 21.41 -3.27 20.25
N MET A 70 20.29 -3.99 20.07
CA MET A 70 20.15 -5.00 19.02
C MET A 70 19.22 -4.55 17.88
N GLU A 71 19.50 -3.40 17.27
CA GLU A 71 18.92 -3.09 15.96
C GLU A 71 19.91 -3.49 14.87
N ILE A 72 19.76 -4.71 14.33
CA ILE A 72 20.47 -5.10 13.12
C ILE A 72 19.86 -4.29 11.97
N ALA A 73 20.62 -3.34 11.41
CA ALA A 73 20.22 -2.61 10.20
C ALA A 73 20.15 -3.58 9.01
N ARG A 74 19.00 -4.22 8.83
CA ARG A 74 18.70 -5.13 7.72
C ARG A 74 18.26 -4.29 6.51
N GLY A 75 18.98 -4.40 5.39
CA GLY A 75 18.62 -3.71 4.15
C GLY A 75 19.72 -3.76 3.10
N PHE A 76 19.34 -3.55 1.83
CA PHE A 76 20.31 -3.34 0.77
C PHE A 76 21.00 -1.97 0.94
N ARG A 77 22.24 -1.85 0.47
CA ARG A 77 22.96 -0.57 0.47
C ARG A 77 22.11 0.48 -0.27
N PRO A 78 21.94 1.72 0.25
CA PRO A 78 21.07 2.73 -0.38
C PRO A 78 21.39 2.98 -1.86
N SER A 79 22.67 2.94 -2.22
CA SER A 79 23.13 3.08 -3.61
C SER A 79 22.58 1.98 -4.54
N VAL A 80 22.47 0.74 -4.05
CA VAL A 80 21.95 -0.39 -4.83
C VAL A 80 20.45 -0.21 -5.08
N VAL A 81 19.71 0.27 -4.08
CA VAL A 81 18.28 0.56 -4.21
C VAL A 81 18.04 1.69 -5.22
N LEU A 82 18.86 2.75 -5.18
CA LEU A 82 18.77 3.85 -6.14
C LEU A 82 19.08 3.40 -7.57
N LEU A 83 20.09 2.55 -7.77
CA LEU A 83 20.39 2.00 -9.10
C LEU A 83 19.28 1.08 -9.61
N ALA A 84 18.73 0.23 -8.76
CA ALA A 84 17.60 -0.63 -9.13
C ALA A 84 16.38 0.21 -9.54
N MET A 85 16.06 1.25 -8.76
CA MET A 85 14.97 2.16 -9.07
C MET A 85 15.21 2.93 -10.38
N ALA A 86 16.42 3.46 -10.57
CA ALA A 86 16.79 4.13 -11.81
C ALA A 86 16.66 3.19 -13.02
N GLY A 87 17.10 1.93 -12.90
CA GLY A 87 16.95 0.92 -13.94
C GLY A 87 15.48 0.63 -14.30
N VAL A 88 14.62 0.49 -13.28
CA VAL A 88 13.16 0.31 -13.48
C VAL A 88 12.56 1.52 -14.18
N MET A 89 12.90 2.74 -13.76
CA MET A 89 12.39 3.96 -14.37
C MET A 89 12.84 4.09 -15.82
N THR A 90 14.13 3.91 -16.11
CA THR A 90 14.66 3.96 -17.48
C THR A 90 13.98 2.93 -18.38
N TYR A 91 13.76 1.71 -17.90
CA TYR A 91 13.01 0.70 -18.64
C TYR A 91 11.53 1.09 -18.86
N GLY A 92 10.89 1.66 -17.84
CA GLY A 92 9.53 2.19 -17.92
C GLY A 92 9.41 3.26 -19.00
N PHE A 93 10.31 4.25 -19.01
CA PHE A 93 10.36 5.31 -20.02
C PHE A 93 10.58 4.75 -21.44
N TRP A 94 11.43 3.74 -21.61
CA TRP A 94 11.61 3.07 -22.89
C TRP A 94 10.33 2.39 -23.39
N LYS A 95 9.60 1.69 -22.52
CA LYS A 95 8.35 1.02 -22.88
C LYS A 95 7.24 2.04 -23.20
N VAL A 96 7.15 3.14 -22.45
CA VAL A 96 6.20 4.23 -22.73
C VAL A 96 6.50 4.88 -24.08
N GLY A 97 7.77 5.15 -24.40
CA GLY A 97 8.16 5.71 -25.69
C GLY A 97 7.72 4.84 -26.89
N LYS A 98 7.78 3.51 -26.74
CA LYS A 98 7.22 2.58 -27.74
C LYS A 98 5.69 2.69 -27.83
N GLY A 99 5.00 2.72 -26.70
CA GLY A 99 3.54 2.84 -26.65
C GLY A 99 3.00 4.15 -27.26
N ILE A 100 3.70 5.27 -27.06
CA ILE A 100 3.32 6.57 -27.66
C ILE A 100 3.33 6.49 -29.20
N ARG A 101 4.29 5.78 -29.79
CA ARG A 101 4.35 5.61 -31.24
C ARG A 101 3.15 4.82 -31.75
N GLU A 102 2.79 3.74 -31.06
CA GLU A 102 1.61 2.93 -31.39
C GLU A 102 0.32 3.76 -31.26
N GLN A 103 0.18 4.55 -30.18
CA GLN A 103 -0.98 5.44 -30.00
C GLN A 103 -1.08 6.50 -31.09
N ASN A 104 0.04 7.04 -31.57
CA ASN A 104 0.05 8.03 -32.65
C ASN A 104 -0.40 7.44 -33.98
N GLU A 105 -0.01 6.20 -34.29
CA GLU A 105 -0.49 5.51 -35.49
C GLU A 105 -1.99 5.18 -35.37
N LEU A 106 -2.46 4.71 -34.22
CA LEU A 106 -3.90 4.52 -33.97
C LEU A 106 -4.71 5.82 -34.06
N ALA A 107 -4.17 6.92 -33.54
CA ALA A 107 -4.78 8.25 -33.66
C ALA A 107 -4.82 8.72 -35.12
N ARG A 108 -3.80 8.38 -35.91
CA ARG A 108 -3.77 8.65 -37.35
C ARG A 108 -4.84 7.84 -38.07
N GLU A 109 -4.94 6.54 -37.83
CA GLU A 109 -5.99 5.68 -38.40
C GLU A 109 -7.40 6.19 -38.04
N LYS A 110 -7.61 6.57 -36.78
CA LYS A 110 -8.86 7.19 -36.32
C LYS A 110 -9.15 8.53 -37.01
N MET A 111 -8.12 9.35 -37.24
CA MET A 111 -8.28 10.61 -37.94
C MET A 111 -8.61 10.39 -39.41
N TRP A 112 -7.90 9.45 -40.05
CA TRP A 112 -8.14 9.06 -41.44
C TRP A 112 -9.55 8.52 -41.62
N SER A 113 -10.03 7.63 -40.75
CA SER A 113 -11.41 7.14 -40.82
C SER A 113 -12.42 8.28 -40.69
N ARG A 114 -12.16 9.25 -39.80
CA ARG A 114 -13.01 10.44 -39.67
C ARG A 114 -13.00 11.33 -40.92
N ILE A 115 -11.85 11.61 -41.54
CA ILE A 115 -11.76 12.45 -42.75
C ILE A 115 -12.62 11.87 -43.89
N HIS A 116 -12.66 10.55 -44.02
CA HIS A 116 -13.46 9.89 -45.07
C HIS A 116 -14.96 9.92 -44.77
N LEU A 117 -15.35 9.97 -43.49
CA LEU A 117 -16.76 10.00 -43.08
C LEU A 117 -17.34 11.41 -42.96
N ILE A 118 -16.52 12.43 -42.69
CA ILE A 118 -16.96 13.82 -42.51
C ILE A 118 -17.83 14.30 -43.67
N PRO A 119 -17.43 14.16 -44.96
CA PRO A 119 -18.23 14.69 -46.06
C PRO A 119 -19.64 14.11 -46.11
N LEU A 120 -19.79 12.81 -45.83
CA LEU A 120 -21.09 12.13 -45.80
C LEU A 120 -21.95 12.65 -44.64
N LEU A 121 -21.40 12.70 -43.43
CA LEU A 121 -22.13 13.16 -42.24
C LEU A 121 -22.49 14.65 -42.32
N THR A 122 -21.61 15.46 -42.89
CA THR A 122 -21.87 16.88 -43.14
C THR A 122 -22.97 17.05 -44.19
N ALA A 123 -22.98 16.27 -45.27
CA ALA A 123 -24.05 16.31 -46.26
C ALA A 123 -25.41 15.88 -45.69
N GLU A 124 -25.44 14.84 -44.86
CA GLU A 124 -26.65 14.41 -44.17
C GLU A 124 -27.17 15.49 -43.20
N THR A 125 -26.26 16.09 -42.43
CA THR A 125 -26.59 17.18 -41.51
C THR A 125 -27.11 18.41 -42.25
N ASP A 126 -26.45 18.82 -43.33
CA ASP A 126 -26.84 19.98 -44.14
C ASP A 126 -28.24 19.79 -44.76
N ARG A 127 -28.55 18.59 -45.26
CA ARG A 127 -29.89 18.27 -45.78
C ARG A 127 -30.98 18.39 -44.71
N ASP A 128 -30.73 17.89 -43.50
CA ASP A 128 -31.72 18.01 -42.41
C ASP A 128 -31.86 19.46 -41.91
N LEU A 129 -30.77 20.21 -41.85
CA LEU A 129 -30.80 21.63 -41.46
C LEU A 129 -31.63 22.46 -42.44
N VAL A 130 -31.42 22.29 -43.75
CA VAL A 130 -32.21 22.98 -44.78
C VAL A 130 -33.69 22.64 -44.66
N ARG A 131 -34.02 21.37 -44.41
CA ARG A 131 -35.41 20.92 -44.21
C ARG A 131 -36.08 21.62 -43.03
N ARG A 132 -35.39 21.73 -41.89
CA ARG A 132 -35.90 22.46 -40.70
C ARG A 132 -36.04 23.95 -41.01
N HIS A 133 -35.03 24.54 -41.64
CA HIS A 133 -35.03 25.96 -41.95
C HIS A 133 -36.21 26.37 -42.85
N TRP A 134 -36.49 25.62 -43.91
CA TRP A 134 -37.66 25.89 -44.77
C TRP A 134 -38.99 25.65 -44.08
N ALA A 135 -39.07 24.67 -43.18
CA ALA A 135 -40.27 24.48 -42.36
C ALA A 135 -40.50 25.65 -41.40
N ASP A 136 -39.44 26.22 -40.84
CA ASP A 136 -39.49 27.36 -39.95
C ASP A 136 -39.92 28.64 -40.70
N LEU A 137 -39.32 28.92 -41.87
CA LEU A 137 -39.70 30.05 -42.71
C LEU A 137 -41.16 29.96 -43.19
N LYS A 138 -41.62 28.76 -43.56
CA LYS A 138 -43.02 28.55 -43.95
C LYS A 138 -43.96 28.84 -42.78
N ARG A 139 -43.64 28.38 -41.57
CA ARG A 139 -44.43 28.66 -40.36
C ARG A 139 -44.42 30.15 -40.00
N GLU A 140 -43.28 30.81 -40.13
CA GLU A 140 -43.15 32.25 -39.89
C GLU A 140 -44.02 33.04 -40.86
N LYS A 141 -43.98 32.69 -42.16
CA LYS A 141 -44.82 33.30 -43.18
C LYS A 141 -46.31 33.11 -42.95
N GLU A 142 -46.73 31.93 -42.49
CA GLU A 142 -48.13 31.66 -42.15
C GLU A 142 -48.61 32.49 -40.94
N LEU A 143 -47.75 32.71 -39.95
CA LEU A 143 -48.11 33.43 -38.72
C LEU A 143 -47.94 34.96 -38.82
N LEU A 144 -46.89 35.43 -39.49
CA LEU A 144 -46.48 36.83 -39.54
C LEU A 144 -46.63 37.48 -40.92
N GLY A 145 -46.96 36.69 -41.95
CA GLY A 145 -47.17 37.17 -43.32
C GLY A 145 -45.89 37.54 -44.09
N SER A 146 -44.72 37.44 -43.46
CA SER A 146 -43.43 37.74 -44.07
C SER A 146 -42.33 36.81 -43.56
N GLU A 147 -41.25 36.68 -44.34
CA GLU A 147 -40.02 35.98 -43.97
C GLU A 147 -38.98 37.07 -43.68
N THR A 148 -38.58 37.26 -42.43
CA THR A 148 -37.64 38.35 -42.07
C THR A 148 -36.29 37.80 -41.59
N SER A 149 -35.21 38.34 -42.15
CA SER A 149 -33.86 38.10 -41.65
C SER A 149 -33.49 39.19 -40.64
N PRO A 150 -33.04 38.85 -39.42
CA PRO A 150 -32.50 39.83 -38.48
C PRO A 150 -31.20 40.50 -38.96
N TYR A 151 -30.55 39.95 -39.99
CA TYR A 151 -29.27 40.42 -40.50
C TYR A 151 -29.44 41.14 -41.83
N ASN A 152 -28.77 42.28 -41.98
CA ASN A 152 -28.78 43.13 -43.18
C ASN A 152 -27.86 42.61 -44.30
N SER A 153 -27.38 41.37 -44.23
CA SER A 153 -26.46 40.78 -45.20
C SER A 153 -27.07 39.53 -45.82
N ASP A 154 -26.78 39.28 -47.10
CA ASP A 154 -27.25 38.09 -47.83
C ASP A 154 -26.55 36.78 -47.42
N ARG A 155 -25.65 36.83 -46.43
CA ARG A 155 -24.96 35.65 -45.90
C ARG A 155 -25.95 34.78 -45.14
N TYR A 156 -25.99 33.49 -45.49
CA TYR A 156 -26.72 32.52 -44.70
C TYR A 156 -26.13 32.38 -43.29
N VAL A 157 -26.98 32.56 -42.27
CA VAL A 157 -26.65 32.34 -40.88
C VAL A 157 -27.58 31.25 -40.34
N ARG A 158 -26.98 30.22 -39.74
CA ARG A 158 -27.74 29.14 -39.11
C ARG A 158 -28.54 29.70 -37.92
N PRO A 159 -29.84 29.36 -37.78
CA PRO A 159 -30.62 29.78 -36.61
C PRO A 159 -30.00 29.24 -35.31
N THR A 160 -29.71 30.13 -34.35
CA THR A 160 -29.10 29.76 -33.06
C THR A 160 -30.12 29.11 -32.11
N TYR A 161 -31.37 29.54 -32.17
CA TYR A 161 -32.44 29.08 -31.29
C TYR A 161 -33.51 28.36 -32.11
N ALA A 162 -33.84 27.14 -31.70
CA ALA A 162 -35.03 26.45 -32.19
C ALA A 162 -36.15 26.62 -31.16
N VAL A 163 -37.35 26.92 -31.63
CA VAL A 163 -38.54 26.95 -30.77
C VAL A 163 -38.84 25.52 -30.33
N THR A 164 -38.54 25.20 -29.07
CA THR A 164 -38.92 23.92 -28.47
C THR A 164 -40.42 23.93 -28.13
N PRO A 165 -41.14 22.82 -28.34
CA PRO A 165 -42.56 22.76 -28.02
C PRO A 165 -42.80 22.99 -26.52
N ILE A 166 -43.83 23.78 -26.18
CA ILE A 166 -44.19 24.11 -24.78
C ILE A 166 -44.74 22.88 -24.04
N GLN A 167 -45.41 21.98 -24.76
CA GLN A 167 -45.93 20.73 -24.23
C GLN A 167 -45.19 19.58 -24.92
N VAL A 168 -44.44 18.80 -24.15
CA VAL A 168 -43.96 17.49 -24.61
C VAL A 168 -45.07 16.51 -24.28
N THR A 169 -45.70 15.89 -25.28
CA THR A 169 -46.59 14.75 -25.04
C THR A 169 -45.75 13.67 -24.35
N LYS A 170 -46.04 13.43 -23.06
CA LYS A 170 -45.54 12.26 -22.35
C LYS A 170 -46.37 11.08 -22.84
N ASP A 171 -45.75 10.23 -23.63
CA ASP A 171 -46.20 8.86 -23.84
C ASP A 171 -46.00 8.04 -22.55
#